data_AF-A0A518DMV0-F1
#
_entry.id   AF-A0A518DMV0-F1
#
_cell.length_a   1.000
_cell.length_b   1.000
_cell.length_c   1.000
_cell.angle_alpha   90.00
_cell.angle_beta   90.00
_cell.angle_gamma   90.00
#
_symmetry.space_group_name_H-M   'P 1'
#
loop_
_entity.id
_entity.type
_entity.pdbx_description
1 polymer ?
#
loop_
_entity_poly.entity_id
_entity_poly.type
_entity_poly.pdbx_seq_one_letter_code
_entity_poly.pdbx_strand_id
1 'polypeptide(L)'
;MFGKPEWFRPKTFGWGLTPITRQGWIYTFAWAAVLAAPFNVLLLMGKPIEATVWIVAAIGVLIWDARTILQAIKKRENDAKTLYIGDDDEDPTRLSTQKYDLHVRK
;
A
#
# COMPACT_ATOMS: atom_id res chain seq x y z
N MET A 1 12.31 0.67 -2.38
CA MET A 1 11.41 0.29 -1.28
C MET A 1 12.26 0.18 -0.02
N PHE A 2 12.04 1.01 0.98
CA PHE A 2 12.86 0.96 2.20
C PHE A 2 12.23 0.04 3.27
N GLY A 3 10.89 -0.02 3.32
CA GLY A 3 10.15 -0.98 4.15
C GLY A 3 9.88 -2.30 3.45
N LYS A 4 10.03 -3.44 4.15
CA LYS A 4 9.53 -4.73 3.65
C LYS A 4 8.01 -4.81 3.85
N PRO A 5 7.25 -5.36 2.88
CA PRO A 5 5.80 -5.54 2.99
C PRO A 5 5.37 -6.32 4.24
N GLU A 6 6.18 -7.31 4.64
CA GLU A 6 5.93 -8.22 5.77
C GLU A 6 5.92 -7.49 7.13
N TRP A 7 6.46 -6.28 7.19
CA TRP A 7 6.53 -5.51 8.43
C TRP A 7 5.22 -4.81 8.77
N PHE A 8 4.33 -4.66 7.79
CA PHE A 8 3.13 -3.84 7.88
C PHE A 8 1.88 -4.61 7.48
N ARG A 9 0.75 -4.32 8.14
CA ARG A 9 -0.57 -4.75 7.71
C ARG A 9 -1.29 -3.60 7.03
N PRO A 10 -1.96 -3.81 5.89
CA PRO A 10 -2.96 -2.87 5.43
C PRO A 10 -4.11 -2.83 6.44
N LYS A 11 -4.60 -1.64 6.76
CA LYS A 11 -5.75 -1.48 7.65
C LYS A 11 -7.01 -1.97 6.94
N THR A 12 -7.85 -2.75 7.63
CA THR A 12 -9.10 -3.30 7.06
C THR A 12 -10.10 -2.22 6.63
N PHE A 13 -10.03 -1.04 7.26
CA PHE A 13 -10.89 0.10 6.94
C PHE A 13 -10.07 1.40 6.96
N GLY A 14 -10.15 2.18 5.87
CA GLY A 14 -9.44 3.44 5.69
C GLY A 14 -8.09 3.32 4.96
N TRP A 15 -7.29 4.39 5.01
CA TRP A 15 -5.95 4.45 4.40
C TRP A 15 -4.88 4.40 5.51
N GLY A 16 -3.87 3.54 5.34
CA GLY A 16 -2.74 3.45 6.27
C GLY A 16 -2.12 2.07 6.39
N LEU A 17 -0.90 2.06 6.93
CA LEU A 17 -0.11 0.86 7.23
C LEU A 17 0.10 0.80 8.73
N THR A 18 -0.23 -0.34 9.34
CA THR A 18 0.03 -0.58 10.77
C THR A 18 1.25 -1.48 10.91
N PRO A 19 2.30 -1.07 11.64
CA PRO A 19 3.45 -1.95 11.89
C PRO A 19 3.01 -3.13 12.77
N ILE A 20 3.30 -4.35 12.32
CA ILE A 20 3.01 -5.58 13.08
C ILE A 20 4.28 -6.10 13.76
N THR A 21 5.43 -5.90 13.12
CA THR A 21 6.71 -6.44 13.56
C THR A 21 7.54 -5.41 14.31
N ARG A 22 8.48 -5.85 15.16
CA ARG A 22 9.47 -4.95 15.79
C ARG A 22 10.27 -4.15 14.76
N GLN A 23 10.57 -4.75 13.59
CA GLN A 23 11.24 -4.07 12.49
C GLN A 23 10.37 -2.97 11.87
N GLY A 24 9.06 -3.22 11.73
CA GLY A 24 8.08 -2.21 11.33
C GLY A 24 8.02 -1.04 12.31
N TRP A 25 8.07 -1.30 13.62
CA TRP A 25 8.13 -0.24 14.63
C TRP A 25 9.41 0.57 14.56
N ILE A 26 10.58 -0.09 14.43
CA ILE A 26 11.87 0.61 14.25
C ILE A 26 11.81 1.49 13.00
N TYR A 27 11.24 1.00 11.91
CA TYR A 27 11.04 1.79 10.70
C TYR A 27 10.15 3.01 10.92
N THR A 28 9.02 2.85 11.63
CA THR A 28 8.13 3.94 11.98
C THR A 28 8.83 4.99 12.86
N PHE A 29 9.59 4.56 13.86
CA PHE A 29 10.38 5.46 14.70
C PHE A 29 11.50 6.17 13.91
N ALA A 30 12.15 5.47 12.99
CA ALA A 30 13.16 6.06 12.11
C ALA A 30 12.55 7.18 11.24
N TRP A 31 11.38 6.94 10.66
CA TRP A 31 10.65 7.98 9.93
C TRP A 31 10.22 9.15 10.81
N ALA A 32 9.73 8.87 12.02
CA ALA A 32 9.40 9.92 12.98
C ALA A 32 10.63 10.78 13.33
N ALA A 33 11.80 10.15 13.49
CA ALA A 33 13.06 10.85 13.74
C ALA A 33 13.51 11.69 12.53
N VAL A 34 13.38 11.17 11.31
CA VAL A 34 13.71 11.91 10.06
C VAL A 34 12.80 13.14 9.86
N LEU A 35 11.54 13.05 10.30
CA LEU A 35 10.63 14.19 10.29
C LEU A 35 10.95 15.19 11.40
N ALA A 36 11.09 14.71 12.63
CA ALA A 36 11.20 15.56 13.81
C ALA A 36 12.59 16.18 13.98
N ALA A 37 13.67 15.43 13.77
CA ALA A 37 15.01 15.91 14.11
C ALA A 37 15.44 17.11 13.25
N PRO A 38 15.33 17.09 11.91
CA PRO A 38 15.71 18.24 11.09
C PRO A 38 14.73 19.39 11.30
N PHE A 39 13.42 19.12 11.44
CA PHE A 39 12.45 20.18 11.72
C PHE A 39 12.78 20.95 13.00
N ASN A 40 13.08 20.25 14.10
CA ASN A 40 13.46 20.89 15.36
C ASN A 40 14.79 21.66 15.24
N VAL A 41 15.80 21.08 14.57
CA VAL A 41 17.10 21.73 14.36
C VAL A 41 16.96 23.01 13.52
N LEU A 42 16.22 22.97 12.42
CA LEU A 42 16.01 24.15 11.57
C LEU A 42 15.18 25.24 12.27
N LEU A 43 14.23 24.84 13.12
CA LEU A 43 13.44 25.78 13.91
C LEU A 43 14.30 26.47 15.00
N LEU A 44 15.19 25.72 15.67
CA LEU A 44 16.19 26.26 16.60
C LEU A 44 17.17 27.22 15.91
N MET A 45 17.49 26.99 14.65
CA MET A 45 18.34 27.87 13.82
C MET A 45 17.60 29.10 13.28
N GLY A 46 16.31 29.29 13.60
CA GLY A 46 15.52 30.43 13.14
C GLY A 46 15.18 30.40 11.65
N LYS A 47 15.16 29.21 11.03
CA LYS A 47 14.92 28.97 9.60
C LYS A 47 13.56 28.30 9.34
N PRO A 48 12.43 29.00 9.60
CA PRO A 48 11.10 28.39 9.52
C PRO A 48 10.68 28.01 8.09
N ILE A 49 11.19 28.73 7.09
CA ILE A 49 10.87 28.46 5.68
C ILE A 49 11.52 27.14 5.25
N GLU A 50 12.83 26.98 5.49
CA GLU A 50 13.51 25.72 5.18
C GLU A 50 12.94 24.54 6.00
N ALA A 51 12.53 24.77 7.25
CA ALA A 51 11.85 23.75 8.06
C ALA A 51 10.51 23.30 7.44
N THR A 52 9.74 24.25 6.90
CA THR A 52 8.46 23.97 6.23
C THR A 52 8.69 23.20 4.93
N VAL A 53 9.66 23.64 4.13
CA VAL A 53 10.06 22.94 2.88
C VAL A 53 10.50 21.51 3.19
N TRP A 54 11.28 21.32 4.27
CA TRP A 54 11.70 19.99 4.72
C TRP A 54 10.53 19.10 5.10
N ILE A 55 9.59 19.60 5.92
CA ILE A 55 8.39 18.84 6.33
C ILE A 55 7.58 18.42 5.10
N VAL A 56 7.30 19.35 4.18
CA VAL A 56 6.50 19.06 2.98
C VAL A 56 7.21 18.01 2.11
N ALA A 57 8.52 18.14 1.90
CA ALA A 57 9.30 17.17 1.15
C ALA A 57 9.29 15.79 1.83
N ALA A 58 9.55 15.73 3.14
CA ALA A 58 9.60 14.49 3.91
C ALA A 58 8.24 13.79 3.95
N ILE A 59 7.13 14.52 4.11
CA ILE A 59 5.77 13.99 4.01
C ILE A 59 5.53 13.41 2.62
N GLY A 60 5.94 14.11 1.56
CA GLY A 60 5.81 13.62 0.18
C GLY A 60 6.53 12.29 -0.04
N VAL A 61 7.76 12.17 0.45
CA VAL A 61 8.54 10.92 0.37
C VAL A 61 7.87 9.81 1.19
N LEU A 62 7.36 10.11 2.39
CA LEU A 62 6.67 9.13 3.24
C LEU A 62 5.39 8.61 2.57
N ILE A 63 4.58 9.49 1.97
CA ILE A 63 3.38 9.09 1.23
C ILE A 63 3.75 8.21 0.04
N TRP A 64 4.79 8.58 -0.71
CA TRP A 64 5.26 7.80 -1.85
C TRP A 64 5.72 6.40 -1.41
N ASP A 65 6.57 6.31 -0.38
CA ASP A 65 7.05 5.03 0.14
C ASP A 65 5.88 4.18 0.69
N ALA A 66 4.95 4.77 1.44
CA ALA A 66 3.76 4.08 1.93
C ALA A 66 2.88 3.52 0.80
N ARG A 67 2.67 4.29 -0.28
CA ARG A 67 1.98 3.79 -1.49
C ARG A 67 2.73 2.64 -2.14
N THR A 68 4.05 2.72 -2.20
CA THR A 68 4.88 1.69 -2.81
C THR A 68 4.80 0.38 -2.01
N ILE A 69 4.84 0.46 -0.67
CA ILE A 69 4.65 -0.69 0.23
C ILE A 69 3.25 -1.28 0.06
N LEU A 70 2.21 -0.45 0.03
CA LEU A 70 0.83 -0.91 -0.15
C LEU A 70 0.61 -1.63 -1.49
N GLN A 71 1.17 -1.09 -2.58
CA GLN A 71 1.14 -1.73 -3.88
C GLN A 71 1.90 -3.06 -3.87
N ALA A 72 3.02 -3.16 -3.14
CA ALA A 72 3.76 -4.41 -2.99
C ALA A 72 2.97 -5.49 -2.25
N ILE A 73 2.25 -5.10 -1.19
CA ILE A 73 1.36 -6.00 -0.44
C ILE A 73 0.23 -6.49 -1.35
N LYS A 74 -0.46 -5.57 -2.03
CA LYS A 74 -1.57 -5.92 -2.94
C LYS A 74 -1.13 -6.80 -4.10
N LYS A 75 0.07 -6.56 -4.65
CA LYS A 75 0.63 -7.40 -5.71
C LYS A 75 0.85 -8.84 -5.23
N ARG A 76 1.45 -9.02 -4.04
CA ARG A 76 1.64 -10.36 -3.45
C ARG A 76 0.32 -11.10 -3.18
N GLU A 77 -0.70 -10.37 -2.73
CA GLU A 77 -2.04 -10.94 -2.52
C GLU A 77 -2.68 -11.41 -3.85
N ASN A 78 -2.58 -10.59 -4.90
CA ASN A 78 -3.07 -10.97 -6.23
C ASN A 78 -2.29 -12.16 -6.83
N ASP A 79 -0.96 -12.19 -6.68
CA ASP A 79 -0.13 -13.30 -7.15
C ASP A 79 -0.51 -14.60 -6.40
N ALA A 80 -0.75 -14.53 -5.09
CA ALA A 80 -1.22 -15.67 -4.30
C ALA A 80 -2.62 -16.15 -4.71
N LYS A 81 -3.56 -15.23 -4.99
CA LYS A 81 -4.89 -15.58 -5.51
C LYS A 81 -4.82 -16.24 -6.88
N THR A 82 -3.91 -15.78 -7.74
CA THR A 82 -3.73 -16.34 -9.11
C THR A 82 -3.09 -17.72 -9.08
N LEU A 83 -2.24 -18.00 -8.10
CA LEU A 83 -1.61 -19.32 -7.90
C LEU A 83 -2.52 -20.33 -7.20
N TYR A 84 -3.60 -19.87 -6.57
CA TYR A 84 -4.65 -20.74 -6.02
C TYR A 84 -5.63 -21.12 -7.14
N ILE A 85 -5.27 -22.13 -7.94
CA ILE A 85 -6.21 -22.86 -8.81
C ILE A 85 -6.93 -23.87 -7.93
N GLY A 86 -7.83 -23.38 -7.08
CA GLY A 86 -8.83 -24.21 -6.42
C GLY A 86 -10.11 -24.15 -7.23
N ASP A 87 -10.61 -25.31 -7.67
CA ASP A 87 -11.91 -25.49 -8.31
C ASP A 87 -13.05 -25.16 -7.33
N ASP A 88 -13.24 -23.87 -7.02
CA ASP A 88 -14.46 -23.37 -6.38
C ASP A 88 -15.12 -22.34 -7.30
N ASP A 89 -15.99 -22.89 -8.16
CA ASP A 89 -17.28 -22.37 -8.61
C ASP A 89 -17.51 -20.85 -8.51
N GLU A 90 -17.18 -20.14 -9.59
CA GLU A 90 -18.13 -19.23 -10.26
C GLU A 90 -17.53 -18.86 -11.62
N ASP A 91 -17.76 -19.76 -12.56
CA ASP A 91 -17.38 -19.69 -13.96
C ASP A 91 -17.98 -18.45 -14.66
N PRO A 92 -17.22 -17.38 -14.98
CA PRO A 92 -17.75 -16.24 -15.72
C PRO A 92 -17.98 -16.58 -17.21
N THR A 93 -17.58 -17.77 -17.65
CA THR A 93 -17.75 -18.22 -19.04
C THR A 93 -19.21 -18.55 -19.38
N ARG A 94 -20.11 -18.55 -18.38
CA ARG A 94 -21.54 -18.82 -18.54
C ARG A 94 -22.41 -17.64 -19.01
N LEU A 95 -21.84 -16.46 -19.25
CA LEU A 95 -22.59 -15.30 -19.78
C LEU A 95 -22.63 -15.22 -21.32
N SER A 96 -21.92 -16.08 -22.05
CA SER A 96 -21.83 -15.99 -23.52
C SER A 96 -22.74 -16.97 -24.28
N THR A 97 -23.28 -18.00 -23.62
CA THR A 97 -24.10 -19.04 -24.29
C THR A 97 -25.60 -18.80 -24.24
N GLN A 98 -26.09 -17.77 -23.55
CA GLN A 98 -27.53 -17.49 -23.48
C GLN A 98 -28.11 -16.81 -24.73
N LYS A 99 -27.30 -16.62 -25.80
CA LYS A 99 -27.70 -15.84 -26.98
C LYS A 99 -27.89 -16.64 -28.28
N TYR A 100 -27.81 -17.96 -28.24
CA TYR A 100 -28.07 -18.81 -29.41
C TYR A 100 -29.27 -19.70 -29.18
N ASP A 101 -30.45 -19.07 -29.15
CA ASP A 101 -31.73 -19.76 -29.30
C ASP A 101 -31.88 -20.15 -30.78
N LEU A 102 -31.36 -21.33 -31.12
CA LEU A 102 -31.47 -21.93 -32.44
C LEU A 102 -32.89 -22.50 -32.58
N HIS A 103 -33.80 -21.69 -33.12
CA HIS A 103 -35.10 -22.15 -33.60
C HIS A 103 -34.93 -23.17 -34.72
N VAL A 104 -34.91 -24.46 -34.38
CA VAL A 104 -35.10 -25.53 -35.36
C VAL A 104 -36.60 -25.75 -35.54
N ARG A 105 -37.13 -25.19 -36.62
CA ARG A 105 -38.50 -25.41 -37.10
C ARG A 105 -38.60 -26.83 -37.67
N LYS A 106 -39.59 -27.60 -37.22
CA LYS A 106 -39.95 -28.93 -37.74
C LYS A 106 -40.39 -28.88 -39.19
#